data_AF-A0A959V264-F1
#
_entry.id   AF-A0A959V264-F1
#
_cell.length_a   1.000
_cell.length_b   1.000
_cell.length_c   1.000
_cell.angle_alpha   90.00
_cell.angle_beta   90.00
_cell.angle_gamma   90.00
#
_symmetry.space_group_name_H-M   'P 1'
#
loop_
_entity.id
_entity.type
_entity.pdbx_description
1 polymer ?
#
loop_
_entity_poly.entity_id
_entity_poly.type
_entity_poly.pdbx_seq_one_letter_code
_entity_poly.pdbx_strand_id
1 'polypeptide(L)'
;VVSVTSPTDLEDVRVTPAGVFRVPWLRLDSDTLLSLDSARVWRNDRMRENFFSADGDALLVVMLTAPDLSKERSDSLLLATEAVLAGSGIDDLRVAGRIHGQYYYIQKMLRELVLFFTASVLLLAIFLAITFRAAWGVLVPIGVVALTVLWQVGLMTLMGQPITVLTMLLPTILFVVGMSDVVHIVERYIEALRLGRSRTMALAVSFREVGLATLLTSVTTA
;
A
#
# COMPACT_ATOMS: atom_id res chain seq x y z
N VAL A 1 -21.83 -3.79 -3.79
CA VAL A 1 -21.75 -5.16 -4.35
C VAL A 1 -22.73 -5.23 -5.51
N VAL A 2 -22.35 -5.82 -6.63
CA VAL A 2 -23.22 -6.00 -7.81
C VAL A 2 -23.97 -7.33 -7.69
N SER A 3 -23.26 -8.40 -7.36
CA SER A 3 -23.85 -9.70 -7.08
C SER A 3 -22.96 -10.53 -6.16
N VAL A 4 -23.56 -11.47 -5.46
CA VAL A 4 -22.87 -12.53 -4.72
C VAL A 4 -23.32 -13.84 -5.34
N THR A 5 -22.37 -14.68 -5.72
CA THR A 5 -22.63 -16.01 -6.28
C THR A 5 -22.06 -17.03 -5.31
N SER A 6 -22.95 -17.84 -4.75
CA SER A 6 -22.63 -18.88 -3.78
C SER A 6 -23.44 -20.15 -4.10
N PRO A 7 -22.96 -21.37 -3.77
CA PRO A 7 -23.76 -22.58 -3.95
C PRO A 7 -25.07 -22.62 -3.16
N THR A 8 -25.23 -21.77 -2.14
CA THR A 8 -26.48 -21.62 -1.39
C THR A 8 -27.52 -20.78 -2.14
N ASP A 9 -27.09 -19.86 -2.99
CA ASP A 9 -27.98 -18.96 -3.75
C ASP A 9 -28.20 -19.42 -5.20
N LEU A 10 -27.43 -20.41 -5.67
CA LEU A 10 -27.54 -20.92 -7.04
C LEU A 10 -28.78 -21.80 -7.21
N GLU A 11 -29.43 -21.66 -8.37
CA GLU A 11 -30.57 -22.48 -8.79
C GLU A 11 -30.26 -23.23 -10.09
N ASP A 12 -30.70 -24.48 -10.15
CA ASP A 12 -30.73 -25.30 -11.36
C ASP A 12 -32.03 -25.02 -12.12
N VAL A 13 -31.92 -24.46 -13.33
CA VAL A 13 -33.08 -24.14 -14.17
C VAL A 13 -33.42 -25.35 -15.04
N ARG A 14 -34.58 -25.96 -14.78
CA ARG A 14 -35.06 -27.13 -15.50
C ARG A 14 -36.25 -26.76 -16.37
N VAL A 15 -36.11 -26.99 -17.68
CA VAL A 15 -37.20 -26.83 -18.64
C VAL A 15 -37.91 -28.17 -18.75
N THR A 16 -39.18 -28.21 -18.35
CA THR A 16 -40.04 -29.40 -18.46
C THR A 16 -41.25 -29.08 -19.35
N PRO A 17 -41.98 -30.08 -19.86
CA PRO A 17 -43.20 -29.85 -20.63
C PRO A 17 -44.28 -29.05 -19.87
N ALA A 18 -44.23 -29.03 -18.53
CA ALA A 18 -45.15 -28.30 -17.67
C ALA A 18 -44.69 -26.85 -17.35
N GLY A 19 -43.50 -26.44 -17.79
CA GLY A 19 -42.96 -25.11 -17.56
C GLY A 19 -41.48 -25.09 -17.13
N VAL A 20 -41.01 -23.90 -16.80
CA VAL A 20 -39.64 -23.65 -16.31
C VAL A 20 -39.66 -23.67 -14.78
N PHE A 21 -38.93 -24.60 -14.19
CA PHE A 21 -38.78 -24.73 -12.74
C PHE A 21 -37.36 -24.35 -12.33
N ARG A 22 -37.23 -23.63 -11.22
CA ARG A 22 -35.94 -23.30 -10.61
C ARG A 22 -35.82 -24.07 -9.31
N VAL A 23 -34.77 -24.87 -9.18
CA VAL A 23 -34.55 -25.71 -8.01
C VAL A 23 -33.23 -25.30 -7.36
N PRO A 24 -33.21 -24.84 -6.09
CA PRO A 24 -31.98 -24.50 -5.39
C PRO A 24 -31.00 -25.66 -5.38
N TRP A 25 -29.69 -25.38 -5.47
CA TRP A 25 -28.64 -26.40 -5.45
C TRP A 25 -28.45 -27.05 -4.07
N LEU A 26 -28.60 -26.26 -3.00
CA LEU A 26 -28.51 -26.71 -1.62
C LEU A 26 -29.78 -26.32 -0.87
N ARG A 27 -30.50 -27.29 -0.31
CA ARG A 27 -31.69 -27.07 0.53
C ARG A 27 -31.33 -27.36 1.97
N LEU A 28 -31.10 -26.29 2.74
CA LEU A 28 -30.65 -26.34 4.12
C LEU A 28 -31.78 -26.70 5.12
N ASP A 29 -33.02 -26.79 4.66
CA ASP A 29 -34.21 -26.97 5.52
C ASP A 29 -34.34 -28.38 6.11
N SER A 30 -33.62 -29.38 5.59
CA SER A 30 -33.66 -30.74 6.12
C SER A 30 -32.42 -31.57 5.77
N ASP A 31 -31.91 -32.30 6.75
CA ASP A 31 -30.71 -33.14 6.60
C ASP A 31 -30.86 -34.25 5.55
N THR A 32 -32.08 -34.76 5.36
CA THR A 32 -32.34 -35.80 4.36
C THR A 32 -32.17 -35.28 2.92
N LEU A 33 -32.54 -34.03 2.66
CA LEU A 33 -32.36 -33.39 1.36
C LEU A 33 -30.89 -33.04 1.07
N LEU A 34 -30.10 -32.72 2.10
CA LEU A 34 -28.68 -32.40 1.94
C LEU A 34 -27.87 -33.56 1.34
N SER A 35 -28.17 -34.80 1.72
CA SER A 35 -27.52 -35.99 1.16
C SER A 35 -27.80 -36.14 -0.35
N LEU A 36 -29.02 -35.86 -0.78
CA LEU A 36 -29.44 -35.90 -2.18
C LEU A 36 -28.85 -34.73 -2.97
N ASP A 37 -28.79 -33.55 -2.37
CA ASP A 37 -28.21 -32.34 -2.96
C ASP A 37 -26.70 -32.50 -3.14
N SER A 38 -25.99 -33.05 -2.16
CA SER A 38 -24.57 -33.40 -2.26
C SER A 38 -24.30 -34.34 -3.45
N ALA A 39 -25.06 -35.43 -3.56
CA ALA A 39 -24.94 -36.34 -4.69
C ALA A 39 -25.23 -35.66 -6.05
N ARG A 40 -26.15 -34.70 -6.09
CA ARG A 40 -26.47 -33.93 -7.29
C ARG A 40 -25.35 -32.95 -7.66
N VAL A 41 -24.76 -32.26 -6.68
CA VAL A 41 -23.61 -31.37 -6.87
C VAL A 41 -22.41 -32.15 -7.42
N TRP A 42 -22.12 -33.34 -6.88
CA TRP A 42 -20.95 -34.15 -7.28
C TRP A 42 -21.07 -34.76 -8.68
N ARG A 43 -22.31 -34.93 -9.17
CA ARG A 43 -22.57 -35.37 -10.56
C ARG A 43 -22.44 -34.23 -11.58
N ASN A 44 -22.43 -32.97 -11.14
CA ASN A 44 -22.34 -31.83 -12.03
C ASN A 44 -20.94 -31.23 -11.99
N ASP A 45 -20.16 -31.47 -13.06
CA ASP A 45 -18.78 -30.99 -13.15
C ASP A 45 -18.68 -29.48 -12.97
N ARG A 46 -19.66 -28.69 -13.44
CA ARG A 46 -19.64 -27.22 -13.30
C ARG A 46 -19.74 -26.77 -11.85
N MET A 47 -20.51 -27.46 -11.01
CA MET A 47 -20.61 -27.10 -9.59
C MET A 47 -19.35 -27.57 -8.84
N ARG A 48 -18.95 -28.82 -9.07
CA ARG A 48 -17.77 -29.42 -8.44
C ARG A 48 -16.50 -28.63 -8.74
N GLU A 49 -16.28 -28.24 -9.99
CA GLU A 49 -15.01 -27.62 -10.42
C GLU A 49 -14.94 -26.11 -10.15
N ASN A 50 -16.08 -25.40 -10.07
CA ASN A 50 -16.08 -23.96 -9.88
C ASN A 50 -16.28 -23.52 -8.42
N PHE A 51 -16.94 -24.34 -7.59
CA PHE A 51 -17.35 -23.89 -6.26
C PHE A 51 -16.88 -24.77 -5.09
N PHE A 52 -16.41 -25.99 -5.34
CA PHE A 52 -15.95 -26.89 -4.30
C PHE A 52 -14.50 -27.30 -4.54
N SER A 53 -13.74 -27.60 -3.48
CA SER A 53 -12.45 -28.27 -3.64
C SER A 53 -12.65 -29.70 -4.14
N ALA A 54 -11.60 -30.30 -4.73
CA ALA A 54 -11.63 -31.69 -5.19
C ALA A 54 -12.03 -32.67 -4.09
N ASP A 55 -11.61 -32.39 -2.85
CA ASP A 55 -11.88 -33.21 -1.66
C ASP A 55 -13.23 -32.86 -1.00
N GLY A 56 -13.87 -31.74 -1.39
CA GLY A 56 -15.15 -31.29 -0.84
C GLY A 56 -15.06 -30.47 0.45
N ASP A 57 -13.86 -30.30 1.01
CA ASP A 57 -13.63 -29.63 2.30
C ASP A 57 -13.66 -28.09 2.23
N ALA A 58 -13.65 -27.50 1.02
CA ALA A 58 -13.69 -26.06 0.85
C ALA A 58 -14.77 -25.61 -0.13
N LEU A 59 -15.35 -24.44 0.15
CA LEU A 59 -16.39 -23.80 -0.64
C LEU A 59 -15.91 -22.43 -1.13
N LEU A 60 -16.12 -22.13 -2.40
CA LEU A 60 -15.88 -20.81 -2.97
C LEU A 60 -17.17 -19.97 -2.95
N VAL A 61 -17.06 -18.74 -2.45
CA VAL A 61 -18.09 -17.71 -2.58
C VAL A 61 -17.51 -16.55 -3.37
N VAL A 62 -18.17 -16.16 -4.46
CA VAL A 62 -17.70 -15.11 -5.36
C VAL A 62 -18.52 -13.84 -5.15
N MET A 63 -17.86 -12.76 -4.74
CA MET A 63 -18.47 -11.44 -4.64
C MET A 63 -18.02 -10.56 -5.81
N LEU A 64 -18.98 -10.16 -6.66
CA LEU A 64 -18.75 -9.25 -7.77
C LEU A 64 -19.01 -7.81 -7.33
N THR A 65 -18.02 -6.95 -7.50
CA THR A 65 -18.09 -5.52 -7.17
C THR A 65 -18.24 -4.67 -8.43
N ALA A 66 -18.73 -3.44 -8.28
CA ALA A 66 -18.80 -2.51 -9.40
C ALA A 66 -17.37 -2.21 -9.93
N PRO A 67 -17.17 -2.08 -11.25
CA PRO A 67 -15.84 -1.90 -11.84
C PRO A 67 -15.12 -0.62 -11.36
N ASP A 68 -15.89 0.43 -11.07
CA ASP A 68 -15.38 1.78 -10.83
C ASP A 68 -15.42 2.18 -9.35
N LEU A 69 -15.33 1.19 -8.46
CA LEU A 69 -15.40 1.44 -7.03
C LEU A 69 -14.20 2.28 -6.56
N SER A 70 -14.46 3.41 -5.90
CA SER A 70 -13.40 4.24 -5.33
C SER A 70 -12.61 3.45 -4.27
N LYS A 71 -11.36 3.86 -4.02
CA LYS A 71 -10.51 3.20 -3.01
C LYS A 71 -11.18 3.20 -1.63
N GLU A 72 -11.69 4.35 -1.19
CA GLU A 72 -12.35 4.49 0.11
C GLU A 72 -13.57 3.56 0.27
N ARG A 73 -14.38 3.42 -0.80
CA ARG A 73 -15.50 2.48 -0.82
C ARG A 73 -15.05 1.02 -0.87
N SER A 74 -13.94 0.74 -1.54
CA SER A 74 -13.34 -0.61 -1.61
C SER A 74 -12.81 -1.03 -0.24
N ASP A 75 -12.08 -0.14 0.45
CA ASP A 75 -11.56 -0.36 1.79
C ASP A 75 -12.71 -0.54 2.79
N SER A 76 -13.75 0.29 2.72
CA SER A 76 -14.94 0.17 3.58
C SER A 76 -15.68 -1.15 3.35
N LEU A 77 -15.81 -1.59 2.09
CA LEU A 77 -16.45 -2.85 1.75
C LEU A 77 -15.65 -4.05 2.29
N LEU A 78 -14.32 -4.01 2.16
CA LEU A 78 -13.45 -5.05 2.68
C LEU A 78 -13.59 -5.19 4.19
N LEU A 79 -13.48 -4.08 4.93
CA LEU A 79 -13.58 -4.06 6.39
C LEU A 79 -14.94 -4.54 6.87
N ALA A 80 -16.04 -4.12 6.21
CA ALA A 80 -17.38 -4.60 6.54
C ALA A 80 -17.52 -6.11 6.27
N THR A 81 -16.92 -6.60 5.19
CA THR A 81 -16.94 -8.04 4.84
C THR A 81 -16.14 -8.86 5.85
N GLU A 82 -14.94 -8.42 6.22
CA GLU A 82 -14.11 -9.07 7.25
C GLU A 82 -14.79 -9.08 8.62
N ALA A 83 -15.49 -8.01 9.00
CA ALA A 83 -16.23 -7.94 10.25
C ALA A 83 -17.38 -8.98 10.32
N VAL A 84 -18.14 -9.13 9.24
CA VAL A 84 -19.20 -10.16 9.16
C VAL A 84 -18.60 -11.56 9.20
N LEU A 85 -17.50 -11.77 8.47
CA LEU A 85 -16.83 -13.05 8.40
C LEU A 85 -16.19 -13.47 9.74
N ALA A 86 -15.61 -12.54 10.49
CA ALA A 86 -15.08 -12.80 11.83
C ALA A 86 -16.19 -13.23 12.82
N GLY A 87 -17.43 -12.74 12.63
CA GLY A 87 -18.59 -13.13 13.44
C GLY A 87 -19.26 -14.44 13.03
N SER A 88 -18.84 -15.07 11.93
CA SER A 88 -19.50 -16.25 11.35
C SER A 88 -19.14 -17.58 12.03
N GLY A 89 -18.03 -17.65 12.77
CA GLY A 89 -17.54 -18.87 13.40
C GLY A 89 -16.86 -19.86 12.43
N ILE A 90 -16.46 -19.43 11.23
CA ILE A 90 -15.71 -20.24 10.27
C ILE A 90 -14.20 -20.05 10.51
N ASP A 91 -13.50 -21.13 10.87
CA ASP A 91 -12.09 -21.08 11.30
C ASP A 91 -11.07 -20.92 10.14
N ASP A 92 -11.19 -21.68 9.03
CA ASP A 92 -10.28 -21.58 7.86
C ASP A 92 -10.90 -20.76 6.73
N LEU A 93 -11.01 -19.45 6.95
CA LEU A 93 -11.49 -18.52 5.96
C LEU A 93 -10.33 -17.91 5.17
N ARG A 94 -10.43 -18.00 3.84
CA ARG A 94 -9.45 -17.39 2.92
C ARG A 94 -10.13 -16.38 2.01
N VAL A 95 -9.73 -15.12 2.12
CA VAL A 95 -10.23 -14.03 1.28
C VAL A 95 -9.19 -13.69 0.23
N ALA A 96 -9.61 -13.66 -1.04
CA ALA A 96 -8.77 -13.25 -2.15
C ALA A 96 -9.56 -12.38 -3.13
N GLY A 97 -8.86 -11.50 -3.84
CA GLY A 97 -9.46 -10.63 -4.83
C GLY A 97 -8.76 -9.30 -4.95
N ARG A 98 -9.14 -8.51 -5.96
CA ARG A 98 -8.52 -7.22 -6.27
C ARG A 98 -8.53 -6.27 -5.07
N ILE A 99 -9.66 -6.14 -4.39
CA ILE A 99 -9.82 -5.22 -3.25
C ILE A 99 -8.92 -5.62 -2.09
N HIS A 100 -8.97 -6.89 -1.67
CA HIS A 100 -8.15 -7.41 -0.58
C HIS A 100 -6.65 -7.29 -0.89
N GLY A 101 -6.25 -7.69 -2.10
CA GLY A 101 -4.86 -7.57 -2.56
C GLY A 101 -4.37 -6.12 -2.61
N GLN A 102 -5.18 -5.21 -3.14
CA GLN A 102 -4.84 -3.79 -3.21
C GLN A 102 -4.71 -3.15 -1.81
N TYR A 103 -5.63 -3.47 -0.89
CA TYR A 103 -5.58 -2.99 0.49
C TYR A 103 -4.28 -3.45 1.18
N TYR A 104 -4.01 -4.76 1.16
CA TYR A 104 -2.82 -5.32 1.80
C TYR A 104 -1.52 -4.80 1.18
N TYR A 105 -1.47 -4.68 -0.16
CA TYR A 105 -0.33 -4.13 -0.87
C TYR A 105 -0.02 -2.70 -0.44
N ILE A 106 -1.03 -1.82 -0.38
CA ILE A 106 -0.84 -0.42 0.04
C ILE A 106 -0.40 -0.33 1.50
N GLN A 107 -0.98 -1.12 2.40
CA GLN A 107 -0.60 -1.15 3.82
C GLN A 107 0.85 -1.63 4.00
N LYS A 108 1.24 -2.67 3.27
CA LYS A 108 2.60 -3.21 3.29
C LYS A 108 3.61 -2.18 2.75
N MET A 109 3.30 -1.54 1.62
CA MET A 109 4.12 -0.49 1.03
C MET A 109 4.31 0.69 1.99
N LEU A 110 3.24 1.14 2.68
CA LEU A 110 3.31 2.19 3.70
C LEU A 110 4.24 1.80 4.86
N ARG A 111 4.13 0.57 5.36
CA ARG A 111 4.98 0.07 6.44
C ARG A 111 6.44 0.00 6.02
N GLU A 112 6.70 -0.50 4.82
CA GLU A 112 8.05 -0.58 4.24
C GLU A 112 8.63 0.83 4.04
N LEU A 113 7.83 1.78 3.55
CA LEU A 113 8.26 3.17 3.39
C LEU A 113 8.70 3.78 4.72
N VAL A 114 7.88 3.64 5.78
CA VAL A 114 8.24 4.15 7.11
C VAL A 114 9.50 3.46 7.63
N LEU A 115 9.58 2.13 7.53
CA LEU A 115 10.72 1.36 7.99
C LEU A 115 12.02 1.80 7.28
N PHE A 116 12.02 1.84 5.95
CA PHE A 116 13.19 2.21 5.18
C PHE A 116 13.56 3.68 5.37
N PHE A 117 12.57 4.58 5.42
CA PHE A 117 12.82 5.99 5.67
C PHE A 117 13.49 6.20 7.04
N THR A 118 12.94 5.62 8.11
CA THR A 118 13.53 5.72 9.45
C THR A 118 14.92 5.08 9.51
N ALA A 119 15.10 3.90 8.88
CA ALA A 119 16.41 3.25 8.82
C ALA A 119 17.44 4.10 8.06
N SER A 120 17.07 4.71 6.93
CA SER A 120 17.93 5.61 6.15
C SER A 120 18.32 6.85 6.94
N VAL A 121 17.36 7.52 7.60
CA VAL A 121 17.64 8.68 8.47
C VAL A 121 18.62 8.29 9.58
N LEU A 122 18.42 7.15 10.23
CA LEU A 122 19.25 6.68 11.33
C LEU A 122 20.67 6.34 10.87
N LEU A 123 20.81 5.58 9.77
CA LEU A 123 22.10 5.24 9.18
C LEU A 123 22.88 6.50 8.81
N LEU A 124 22.19 7.47 8.21
CA LEU A 124 22.79 8.72 7.77
C LEU A 124 23.16 9.62 8.94
N ALA A 125 22.32 9.71 9.97
CA ALA A 125 22.64 10.43 11.20
C ALA A 125 23.92 9.86 11.85
N ILE A 126 24.07 8.53 11.89
CA ILE A 126 25.29 7.86 12.37
C ILE A 126 26.49 8.23 11.50
N PHE A 127 26.36 8.14 10.17
CA PHE A 127 27.42 8.50 9.24
C PHE A 127 27.89 9.95 9.43
N LEU A 128 26.97 10.91 9.50
CA LEU A 128 27.30 12.32 9.72
C LEU A 128 27.90 12.56 11.11
N ALA A 129 27.41 11.86 12.13
CA ALA A 129 27.97 11.96 13.48
C ALA A 129 29.44 11.51 13.51
N ILE A 130 29.80 10.45 12.76
CA ILE A 130 31.18 9.97 12.62
C ILE A 130 32.03 10.97 11.82
N THR A 131 31.52 11.45 10.69
CA THR A 131 32.28 12.32 9.77
C THR A 131 32.55 13.71 10.36
N PHE A 132 31.52 14.33 10.95
CA PHE A 132 31.61 15.70 11.44
C PHE A 132 31.98 15.80 12.91
N ARG A 133 31.73 14.75 13.71
CA ARG A 133 32.05 14.68 15.15
C ARG A 133 31.47 15.83 15.97
N ALA A 134 30.41 16.48 15.47
CA ALA A 134 29.74 17.61 16.10
C ALA A 134 28.23 17.54 15.84
N ALA A 135 27.43 17.75 16.88
CA ALA A 135 25.98 17.60 16.80
C ALA A 135 25.35 18.53 15.76
N TRP A 136 25.86 19.77 15.62
CA TRP A 136 25.37 20.72 14.63
C TRP A 136 25.58 20.25 13.18
N GLY A 137 26.65 19.49 12.91
CA GLY A 137 26.92 18.91 11.59
C GLY A 137 25.90 17.84 11.19
N VAL A 138 25.15 17.30 12.15
CA VAL A 138 24.09 16.31 11.93
C VAL A 138 22.71 16.96 11.93
N LEU A 139 22.45 17.82 12.93
CA LEU A 139 21.15 18.46 13.12
C LEU A 139 20.79 19.43 11.98
N VAL A 140 21.78 20.14 11.43
CA VAL A 140 21.52 21.08 10.32
C VAL A 140 21.04 20.34 9.06
N PRO A 141 21.75 19.32 8.53
CA PRO A 141 21.25 18.54 7.40
C PRO A 141 19.88 17.91 7.61
N ILE A 142 19.70 17.22 8.75
CA ILE A 142 18.43 16.55 9.05
C ILE A 142 17.29 17.57 9.16
N GLY A 143 17.52 18.70 9.82
CA GLY A 143 16.52 19.76 9.99
C GLY A 143 16.10 20.40 8.67
N VAL A 144 17.06 20.69 7.78
CA VAL A 144 16.77 21.25 6.44
C VAL A 144 15.89 20.29 5.65
N VAL A 145 16.25 19.00 5.61
CA VAL A 145 15.51 18.02 4.82
C VAL A 145 14.14 17.72 5.40
N ALA A 146 14.03 17.64 6.74
CA ALA A 146 12.72 17.51 7.40
C ALA A 146 11.79 18.68 7.07
N LEU A 147 12.32 19.91 7.04
CA LEU A 147 11.57 21.09 6.65
C LEU A 147 11.14 21.03 5.18
N THR A 148 12.01 20.55 4.28
CA THR A 148 11.67 20.34 2.85
C THR A 148 10.51 19.36 2.67
N VAL A 149 10.56 18.21 3.33
CA VAL A 149 9.47 17.20 3.28
C VAL A 149 8.18 17.77 3.85
N LEU A 150 8.27 18.52 4.96
CA LEU A 150 7.11 19.18 5.57
C LEU A 150 6.46 20.20 4.63
N TRP A 151 7.26 21.03 3.96
CA TRP A 151 6.77 21.97 2.94
C TRP A 151 6.16 21.25 1.75
N GLN A 152 6.78 20.18 1.27
CA GLN A 152 6.28 19.41 0.15
C GLN A 152 4.89 18.84 0.45
N VAL A 153 4.73 18.12 1.56
CA VAL A 153 3.44 17.55 1.97
C VAL A 153 2.43 18.67 2.25
N GLY A 154 2.85 19.74 2.92
CA GLY A 154 2.01 20.91 3.18
C GLY A 154 1.46 21.54 1.91
N LEU A 155 2.30 21.81 0.92
CA LEU A 155 1.88 22.37 -0.37
C LEU A 155 0.96 21.43 -1.14
N MET A 156 1.21 20.12 -1.13
CA MET A 156 0.31 19.15 -1.77
C MET A 156 -1.09 19.18 -1.15
N THR A 157 -1.17 19.24 0.18
CA THR A 157 -2.47 19.34 0.89
C THR A 157 -3.17 20.66 0.63
N LEU A 158 -2.44 21.78 0.56
CA LEU A 158 -2.99 23.10 0.25
C LEU A 158 -3.53 23.20 -1.17
N MET A 159 -2.90 22.52 -2.13
CA MET A 159 -3.35 22.46 -3.52
C MET A 159 -4.51 21.46 -3.73
N GLY A 160 -4.98 20.80 -2.68
CA GLY A 160 -6.06 19.80 -2.77
C GLY A 160 -5.69 18.58 -3.60
N GLN A 161 -4.40 18.30 -3.79
CA GLN A 161 -3.96 17.15 -4.57
C GLN A 161 -4.18 15.86 -3.76
N PRO A 162 -4.83 14.83 -4.34
CA PRO A 162 -5.05 13.58 -3.63
C PRO A 162 -3.71 12.88 -3.38
N ILE A 163 -3.51 12.36 -2.17
CA ILE A 163 -2.34 11.54 -1.85
C ILE A 163 -2.52 10.18 -2.53
N THR A 164 -1.84 10.02 -3.67
CA THR A 164 -1.74 8.77 -4.42
C THR A 164 -0.51 7.98 -3.99
N VAL A 165 -0.45 6.71 -4.42
CA VAL A 165 0.71 5.84 -4.25
C VAL A 165 1.99 6.49 -4.80
N LEU A 166 1.91 7.17 -5.96
CA LEU A 166 3.07 7.82 -6.57
C LEU A 166 3.55 9.01 -5.73
N THR A 167 2.62 9.87 -5.31
CA THR A 167 2.95 11.05 -4.50
C THR A 167 3.49 10.71 -3.12
N MET A 168 3.18 9.51 -2.62
CA MET A 168 3.67 8.98 -1.36
C MET A 168 5.16 8.61 -1.41
N LEU A 169 5.71 8.34 -2.60
CA LEU A 169 7.13 8.05 -2.79
C LEU A 169 7.99 9.32 -2.85
N LEU A 170 7.40 10.46 -3.20
CA LEU A 170 8.11 11.72 -3.39
C LEU A 170 8.87 12.18 -2.13
N PRO A 171 8.30 12.15 -0.90
CA PRO A 171 9.03 12.48 0.33
C PRO A 171 10.35 11.73 0.49
N THR A 172 10.36 10.44 0.17
CA THR A 172 11.56 9.60 0.27
C THR A 172 12.61 9.99 -0.78
N ILE A 173 12.19 10.28 -2.01
CA ILE A 173 13.10 10.70 -3.09
C ILE A 173 13.70 12.08 -2.78
N LEU A 174 12.85 13.05 -2.40
CA LEU A 174 13.31 14.38 -2.02
C LEU A 174 14.19 14.35 -0.78
N PHE A 175 13.94 13.43 0.14
CA PHE A 175 14.81 13.21 1.28
C PHE A 175 16.22 12.81 0.84
N VAL A 176 16.36 11.83 -0.06
CA VAL A 176 17.67 11.35 -0.51
C VAL A 176 18.43 12.43 -1.30
N VAL A 177 17.76 13.08 -2.25
CA VAL A 177 18.37 14.12 -3.09
C VAL A 177 18.73 15.34 -2.25
N GLY A 178 17.78 15.85 -1.45
CA GLY A 178 18.01 16.99 -0.57
C GLY A 178 19.08 16.72 0.50
N MET A 179 19.14 15.50 1.05
CA MET A 179 20.23 15.13 1.95
C MET A 179 21.58 15.18 1.26
N SER A 180 21.70 14.64 0.05
CA SER A 180 22.96 14.65 -0.71
C SER A 180 23.45 16.09 -0.89
N ASP A 181 22.58 16.99 -1.33
CA ASP A 181 22.93 18.38 -1.59
C ASP A 181 23.40 19.10 -0.31
N VAL A 182 22.65 18.95 0.79
CA VAL A 182 22.99 19.61 2.06
C VAL A 182 24.28 19.04 2.65
N VAL A 183 24.53 17.73 2.54
CA VAL A 183 25.77 17.10 3.03
C VAL A 183 26.99 17.65 2.28
N HIS A 184 26.94 17.76 0.95
CA HIS A 184 28.06 18.30 0.18
C HIS A 184 28.35 19.77 0.53
N ILE A 185 27.31 20.58 0.73
CA ILE A 185 27.47 21.99 1.12
C ILE A 185 28.08 22.09 2.53
N VAL A 186 27.57 21.31 3.49
CA VAL A 186 28.06 21.31 4.89
C VAL A 186 29.49 20.78 4.98
N GLU A 187 29.82 19.73 4.21
CA GLU A 187 31.18 19.19 4.14
C GLU A 187 32.17 20.25 3.65
N ARG A 188 31.90 20.92 2.53
CA ARG A 188 32.77 21.99 2.03
C ARG A 188 32.89 23.16 2.99
N TYR A 189 31.80 23.50 3.67
CA TYR A 189 31.79 24.55 4.67
C TYR A 189 32.73 24.22 5.84
N ILE A 190 32.63 22.99 6.35
CA ILE A 190 33.51 22.50 7.42
C ILE A 190 34.97 22.42 6.95
N GLU A 191 35.21 21.96 5.73
CA GLU A 191 36.56 21.91 5.15
C GLU A 191 37.19 23.29 5.06
N ALA A 192 36.45 24.29 4.56
CA ALA A 192 36.92 25.67 4.48
C ALA A 192 37.21 26.27 5.88
N LEU A 193 36.40 25.95 6.88
CA LEU A 193 36.67 26.33 8.27
C LEU A 193 37.94 25.66 8.83
N ARG A 194 38.16 24.37 8.53
CA ARG A 194 39.37 23.62 8.94
C ARG A 194 40.64 24.17 8.28
N LEU A 195 40.53 24.75 7.08
CA LEU A 195 41.60 25.46 6.39
C LEU A 195 41.85 26.89 6.94
N GLY A 196 41.20 27.26 8.04
CA GLY A 196 41.41 28.56 8.71
C GLY A 196 40.66 29.73 8.07
N ARG A 197 39.72 29.48 7.16
CA ARG A 197 38.93 30.56 6.55
C ARG A 197 37.91 31.10 7.54
N SER A 198 37.61 32.40 7.45
CA SER A 198 36.53 33.01 8.24
C SER A 198 35.17 32.40 7.87
N ARG A 199 34.18 32.46 8.79
CA ARG A 199 32.84 31.88 8.55
C ARG A 199 32.17 32.40 7.28
N THR A 200 32.30 33.69 7.00
CA THR A 200 31.74 34.33 5.80
C THR A 200 32.44 33.84 4.53
N MET A 201 33.77 33.72 4.58
CA MET A 201 34.55 33.22 3.45
C MET A 201 34.29 31.72 3.20
N ALA A 202 34.16 30.93 4.26
CA ALA A 202 33.79 29.51 4.17
C ALA A 202 32.43 29.32 3.48
N LEU A 203 31.41 30.07 3.89
CA LEU A 203 30.10 30.06 3.22
C LEU A 203 30.20 30.43 1.73
N ALA A 204 30.91 31.53 1.42
CA ALA A 204 31.06 31.98 0.03
C ALA A 204 31.78 30.95 -0.85
N VAL A 205 32.80 30.27 -0.32
CA VAL A 205 33.53 29.21 -1.03
C VAL A 205 32.63 28.00 -1.27
N SER A 206 31.91 27.53 -0.25
CA SER A 206 31.01 26.36 -0.40
C SER A 206 29.93 26.60 -1.45
N PHE A 207 29.30 27.78 -1.45
CA PHE A 207 28.30 28.13 -2.47
C PHE A 207 28.91 28.27 -3.86
N ARG A 208 30.13 28.81 -3.99
CA ARG A 208 30.78 28.96 -5.28
C ARG A 208 31.20 27.62 -5.89
N GLU A 209 31.63 26.67 -5.07
CA GLU A 209 32.14 25.38 -5.53
C GLU A 209 31.04 24.33 -5.70
N VAL A 210 30.06 24.28 -4.80
CA VAL A 210 29.03 23.22 -4.77
C VAL A 210 27.62 23.74 -5.08
N GLY A 211 27.37 25.03 -4.96
CA GLY A 211 26.04 25.61 -5.14
C GLY A 211 25.47 25.42 -6.54
N LEU A 212 26.27 25.61 -7.60
CA LEU A 212 25.79 25.36 -8.98
C LEU A 212 25.56 23.87 -9.25
N ALA A 213 26.39 22.99 -8.70
CA ALA A 213 26.23 21.55 -8.89
C ALA A 213 24.92 21.05 -8.23
N THR A 214 24.65 21.48 -7.00
CA THR A 214 23.43 21.14 -6.25
C THR A 214 22.16 21.77 -6.84
N LEU A 215 22.28 22.96 -7.43
CA LEU A 215 21.17 23.57 -8.17
C LEU A 215 20.84 22.77 -9.44
N LEU A 216 21.86 22.36 -10.19
CA LEU A 216 21.65 21.57 -11.41
C LEU A 216 21.04 20.20 -11.10
N THR A 217 21.49 19.50 -10.05
CA THR A 217 20.90 18.22 -9.63
C THR A 217 19.43 18.38 -9.25
N SER A 218 19.10 19.43 -8.51
CA SER A 218 17.72 19.77 -8.15
C SER A 218 16.87 20.05 -9.39
N VAL A 219 17.35 20.85 -10.35
CA VAL A 219 16.61 21.20 -11.58
C VAL A 219 16.38 20.00 -12.49
N THR A 220 17.32 19.06 -12.59
CA THR A 220 17.11 17.85 -13.41
C THR A 220 16.23 16.81 -12.73
N THR A 221 16.00 16.95 -11.42
CA THR A 221 15.13 16.06 -10.63
C THR A 221 13.69 16.59 -10.53
N ALA A 222 13.53 17.92 -10.52
CA ALA A 222 12.24 18.61 -10.50
C ALA A 222 11.48 18.45 -11.83
#